data_AF-A0A7S0N548-F1
#
_entry.id   AF-A0A7S0N548-F1
#
_cell.length_a   1.000
_cell.length_b   1.000
_cell.length_c   1.000
_cell.angle_alpha   90.00
_cell.angle_beta   90.00
_cell.angle_gamma   90.00
#
_symmetry.space_group_name_H-M   'P 1'
#
loop_
_entity.id
_entity.type
_entity.pdbx_description
1 polymer ?
#
loop_
_entity_poly.entity_id
_entity_poly.type
_entity_poly.pdbx_seq_one_letter_code
_entity_poly.pdbx_strand_id
1 'polypeptide(L)'
;HPANYVPDTFDLHCEEERGYWIDVFKRHQPGLVQRALASRRLALGEEAYASESDEAAARALGEGFNTAFMSHLEMIVAAPATFGRCSLAGTFEYREECLREYAFRDTYFQEKQRENQAALGALGDLLAELDNMDGDERTLA
;
A
#
# COMPACT_ATOMS: atom_id res chain seq x y z
N HIS A 1 -5.52 24.15 16.84
CA HIS A 1 -6.15 23.12 16.00
C HIS A 1 -7.66 23.18 16.22
N PRO A 2 -8.52 23.08 15.17
CA PRO A 2 -9.95 22.92 15.40
C PRO A 2 -10.17 21.64 16.21
N ALA A 3 -10.88 21.74 17.32
CA ALA A 3 -11.03 20.66 18.31
C ALA A 3 -11.78 19.42 17.78
N ASN A 4 -12.40 19.52 16.61
CA ASN A 4 -13.31 18.51 16.05
C ASN A 4 -12.81 17.91 14.73
N TYR A 5 -11.55 18.11 14.35
CA TYR A 5 -11.02 17.48 13.13
C TYR A 5 -10.82 15.98 13.33
N VAL A 6 -11.50 15.20 12.49
CA VAL A 6 -11.32 13.75 12.37
C VAL A 6 -10.85 13.48 10.94
N PRO A 7 -9.63 12.97 10.74
CA PRO A 7 -9.08 12.74 9.39
C PRO A 7 -9.72 11.52 8.70
N ASP A 8 -10.23 10.56 9.48
CA ASP A 8 -10.92 9.40 8.96
C ASP A 8 -12.28 9.80 8.38
N THR A 9 -12.46 9.55 7.09
CA THR A 9 -13.70 9.85 6.36
C THR A 9 -14.77 8.76 6.55
N PHE A 10 -14.36 7.57 7.01
CA PHE A 10 -15.18 6.39 7.19
C PHE A 10 -15.09 5.89 8.63
N ASP A 11 -16.20 5.43 9.18
CA ASP A 11 -16.31 4.90 10.52
C ASP A 11 -16.41 3.36 10.48
N LEU A 12 -15.32 2.68 10.84
CA LEU A 12 -15.32 1.21 10.88
C LEU A 12 -16.11 0.63 12.05
N HIS A 13 -16.70 1.44 12.93
CA HIS A 13 -17.74 0.97 13.84
C HIS A 13 -19.07 0.72 13.11
N CYS A 14 -19.34 1.42 12.00
CA CYS A 14 -20.46 1.12 11.11
C CYS A 14 -20.26 -0.24 10.43
N GLU A 15 -21.24 -1.13 10.54
CA GLU A 15 -21.15 -2.50 10.02
C GLU A 15 -21.02 -2.55 8.49
N GLU A 16 -21.77 -1.71 7.78
CA GLU A 16 -21.75 -1.64 6.32
C GLU A 16 -20.40 -1.16 5.80
N GLU A 17 -19.89 -0.05 6.34
CA GLU A 17 -18.58 0.49 5.96
C GLU A 17 -17.44 -0.47 6.32
N ARG A 18 -17.50 -1.07 7.51
CA ARG A 18 -16.53 -2.09 7.95
C ARG A 18 -16.52 -3.28 7.00
N GLY A 19 -17.68 -3.84 6.68
CA GLY A 19 -17.79 -4.98 5.76
C GLY A 19 -17.15 -4.68 4.41
N TYR A 20 -17.54 -3.56 3.80
CA TYR A 20 -17.00 -3.13 2.51
C TYR A 20 -15.47 -2.98 2.54
N TRP A 21 -14.95 -2.22 3.51
CA TRP A 21 -13.51 -1.93 3.55
C TRP A 21 -12.67 -3.14 3.91
N ILE A 22 -13.12 -3.99 4.82
CA ILE A 22 -12.42 -5.25 5.14
C ILE A 22 -12.36 -6.15 3.90
N ASP A 23 -13.43 -6.24 3.12
CA ASP A 23 -13.43 -7.01 1.87
C ASP A 23 -12.47 -6.42 0.82
N VAL A 24 -12.39 -5.08 0.72
CA VAL A 24 -11.39 -4.41 -0.12
C VAL A 24 -9.98 -4.80 0.32
N PHE A 25 -9.65 -4.71 1.62
CA PHE A 25 -8.33 -5.11 2.12
C PHE A 25 -8.00 -6.57 1.79
N LYS A 26 -8.93 -7.49 2.07
CA LYS A 26 -8.76 -8.93 1.79
C LYS A 26 -8.52 -9.19 0.30
N ARG A 27 -9.25 -8.49 -0.58
CA ARG A 27 -9.11 -8.64 -2.04
C ARG A 27 -7.75 -8.17 -2.55
N HIS A 28 -7.19 -7.11 -1.99
CA HIS A 28 -5.91 -6.54 -2.42
C HIS A 28 -4.69 -7.22 -1.79
N GLN A 29 -4.86 -7.90 -0.65
CA GLN A 29 -3.77 -8.48 0.12
C GLN A 29 -2.89 -9.45 -0.69
N PRO A 30 -3.42 -10.41 -1.47
CA PRO A 30 -2.57 -11.33 -2.25
C PRO A 30 -1.66 -10.60 -3.25
N GLY A 31 -2.20 -9.57 -3.92
CA GLY A 31 -1.42 -8.76 -4.85
C GLY A 31 -0.33 -7.95 -4.15
N LEU A 32 -0.61 -7.46 -2.93
CA LEU A 32 0.39 -6.75 -2.13
C LEU A 32 1.53 -7.67 -1.68
N VAL A 33 1.23 -8.91 -1.26
CA VAL A 33 2.25 -9.91 -0.90
C VAL A 33 3.16 -10.20 -2.11
N GLN A 34 2.57 -10.41 -3.29
CA GLN A 34 3.34 -10.65 -4.52
C GLN A 34 4.29 -9.50 -4.85
N ARG A 35 3.79 -8.26 -4.79
CA ARG A 35 4.63 -7.06 -5.02
C ARG A 35 5.73 -6.93 -3.98
N ALA A 36 5.43 -7.22 -2.71
CA ALA A 36 6.41 -7.10 -1.63
C ALA A 36 7.58 -8.09 -1.83
N LEU A 37 7.27 -9.32 -2.21
CA LEU A 37 8.26 -10.34 -2.55
C LEU A 37 9.07 -9.96 -3.80
N ALA A 38 8.39 -9.52 -4.87
CA ALA A 38 9.06 -9.13 -6.11
C ALA A 38 10.00 -7.93 -5.90
N SER A 39 9.55 -6.91 -5.18
CA SER A 39 10.36 -5.74 -4.85
C SER A 39 11.56 -6.12 -3.97
N ARG A 40 11.36 -6.99 -2.97
CA ARG A 40 12.46 -7.51 -2.14
C ARG A 40 13.48 -8.30 -2.97
N ARG A 41 13.02 -9.13 -3.92
CA ARG A 41 13.90 -9.88 -4.83
C ARG A 41 14.78 -8.95 -5.64
N LEU A 42 14.20 -7.91 -6.22
CA LEU A 42 14.98 -6.91 -6.94
C LEU A 42 15.97 -6.17 -6.04
N ALA A 43 15.56 -5.78 -4.83
CA ALA A 43 16.41 -5.03 -3.92
C ALA A 43 17.64 -5.84 -3.42
N LEU A 44 17.49 -7.16 -3.27
CA LEU A 44 18.56 -8.04 -2.80
C LEU A 44 19.34 -8.70 -3.96
N GLY A 45 18.80 -8.68 -5.17
CA GLY A 45 19.38 -9.30 -6.36
C GLY A 45 19.08 -10.81 -6.47
N GLU A 46 19.29 -11.36 -7.67
CA GLU A 46 19.02 -12.77 -8.00
C GLU A 46 19.86 -13.75 -7.17
N GLU A 47 21.07 -13.37 -6.77
CA GLU A 47 21.96 -14.21 -5.96
C GLU A 47 21.37 -14.54 -4.59
N ALA A 48 20.57 -13.64 -4.02
CA ALA A 48 19.89 -13.85 -2.74
C ALA A 48 18.73 -14.86 -2.82
N TYR A 49 18.40 -15.35 -4.01
CA TYR A 49 17.32 -16.31 -4.28
C TYR A 49 17.81 -17.49 -5.13
N ALA A 50 19.13 -17.76 -5.09
CA ALA A 50 19.75 -18.76 -5.96
C ALA A 50 19.43 -20.21 -5.56
N SER A 51 18.97 -20.45 -4.33
CA SER A 51 18.62 -21.79 -3.84
C SER A 51 17.13 -21.92 -3.50
N GLU A 52 16.63 -23.15 -3.53
CA GLU A 52 15.27 -23.48 -3.10
C GLU A 52 15.03 -23.11 -1.62
N SER A 53 16.06 -23.18 -0.79
CA SER A 53 16.00 -22.77 0.61
C SER A 53 15.78 -21.26 0.74
N ASP A 54 16.40 -20.45 -0.11
CA ASP A 54 16.23 -18.99 -0.12
C ASP A 54 14.83 -18.61 -0.59
N GLU A 55 14.33 -19.28 -1.64
CA GLU A 55 12.97 -19.09 -2.11
C GLU A 55 11.93 -19.53 -1.08
N ALA A 56 12.19 -20.63 -0.35
CA ALA A 56 11.33 -21.06 0.76
C ALA A 56 11.32 -20.03 1.90
N ALA A 57 12.48 -19.48 2.27
CA ALA A 57 12.57 -18.43 3.30
C ALA A 57 11.81 -17.16 2.89
N ALA A 58 11.91 -16.75 1.63
CA ALA A 58 11.15 -15.62 1.10
C ALA A 58 9.64 -15.87 1.12
N ARG A 59 9.19 -17.05 0.70
CA ARG A 59 7.77 -17.44 0.78
C ARG A 59 7.25 -17.40 2.20
N ALA A 60 8.01 -17.92 3.17
CA ALA A 60 7.63 -17.89 4.58
C ALA A 60 7.45 -16.46 5.12
N LEU A 61 8.27 -15.49 4.67
CA LEU A 61 8.08 -14.08 5.03
C LEU A 61 6.79 -13.50 4.44
N GLY A 62 6.48 -13.82 3.18
CA GLY A 62 5.23 -13.40 2.54
C GLY A 62 4.00 -14.00 3.21
N GLU A 63 4.06 -15.29 3.56
CA GLU A 63 3.01 -16.00 4.30
C GLU A 63 2.83 -15.45 5.72
N GLY A 64 3.93 -15.13 6.41
CA GLY A 64 3.92 -14.50 7.72
C GLY A 64 3.23 -13.13 7.68
N PHE A 65 3.64 -12.26 6.76
CA PHE A 65 2.99 -10.97 6.53
C PHE A 65 1.49 -11.12 6.23
N ASN A 66 1.15 -12.05 5.32
CA ASN A 66 -0.24 -12.31 4.97
C ASN A 66 -1.05 -12.76 6.19
N THR A 67 -0.53 -13.70 6.96
CA THR A 67 -1.21 -14.26 8.13
C THR A 67 -1.43 -13.21 9.20
N ALA A 68 -0.40 -12.42 9.52
CA ALA A 68 -0.49 -11.35 10.52
C ALA A 68 -1.57 -10.33 10.15
N PHE A 69 -1.53 -9.81 8.91
CA PHE A 69 -2.49 -8.80 8.47
C PHE A 69 -3.92 -9.35 8.36
N MET A 70 -4.10 -10.54 7.79
CA MET A 70 -5.43 -11.16 7.68
C MET A 70 -6.05 -11.45 9.05
N SER A 71 -5.26 -11.93 10.01
CA SER A 71 -5.70 -12.13 11.39
C SER A 71 -6.16 -10.82 12.04
N HIS A 72 -5.46 -9.72 11.75
CA HIS A 72 -5.88 -8.39 12.21
C HIS A 72 -7.23 -7.95 11.63
N LEU A 73 -7.45 -8.15 10.34
CA LEU A 73 -8.75 -7.87 9.71
C LEU A 73 -9.87 -8.72 10.32
N GLU A 74 -9.60 -9.99 10.64
CA GLU A 74 -10.56 -10.86 11.32
C GLU A 74 -10.89 -10.37 12.73
N MET A 75 -9.89 -9.88 13.48
CA MET A 75 -10.12 -9.27 14.79
C MET A 75 -10.97 -8.00 14.70
N ILE A 76 -10.75 -7.14 13.69
CA ILE A 76 -11.57 -5.95 13.45
C ILE A 76 -13.04 -6.34 13.22
N VAL A 77 -13.29 -7.41 12.48
CA VAL A 77 -14.66 -7.91 12.23
C VAL A 77 -15.27 -8.49 13.51
N ALA A 78 -14.52 -9.29 14.26
CA ALA A 78 -15.02 -10.00 15.43
C ALA A 78 -15.24 -9.08 16.64
N ALA A 79 -14.40 -8.07 16.82
CA ALA A 79 -14.42 -7.22 18.00
C ALA A 79 -13.99 -5.77 17.69
N PRO A 80 -14.75 -5.02 16.85
CA PRO A 80 -14.39 -3.66 16.45
C PRO A 80 -14.27 -2.70 17.65
N ALA A 81 -15.07 -2.90 18.70
CA ALA A 81 -15.03 -2.09 19.93
C ALA A 81 -13.72 -2.21 20.72
N THR A 82 -12.93 -3.26 20.50
CA THR A 82 -11.59 -3.44 21.11
C THR A 82 -10.58 -2.44 20.55
N PHE A 83 -10.80 -2.00 19.32
CA PHE A 83 -9.98 -1.01 18.64
C PHE A 83 -10.57 0.37 18.95
N GLY A 84 -9.96 1.09 19.90
CA GLY A 84 -10.50 2.35 20.43
C GLY A 84 -11.05 3.26 19.31
N ARG A 85 -10.17 3.70 18.39
CA ARG A 85 -10.60 4.21 17.08
C ARG A 85 -10.32 3.16 16.02
N CYS A 86 -11.28 2.26 15.82
CA CYS A 86 -11.31 1.38 14.66
C CYS A 86 -11.43 2.26 13.41
N SER A 87 -10.34 2.41 12.65
CA SER A 87 -10.30 3.31 11.49
C SER A 87 -9.47 2.77 10.34
N LEU A 88 -9.72 3.32 9.15
CA LEU A 88 -8.93 2.96 7.97
C LEU A 88 -7.47 3.36 8.15
N ALA A 89 -7.21 4.55 8.69
CA ALA A 89 -5.84 5.01 8.93
C ALA A 89 -5.08 4.03 9.83
N GLY A 90 -5.70 3.58 10.94
CA GLY A 90 -5.08 2.58 11.83
C GLY A 90 -4.89 1.22 11.15
N THR A 91 -5.83 0.81 10.30
CA THR A 91 -5.71 -0.45 9.53
C THR A 91 -4.57 -0.39 8.51
N PHE A 92 -4.41 0.75 7.83
CA PHE A 92 -3.29 0.99 6.93
C PHE A 92 -1.96 1.02 7.68
N GLU A 93 -1.90 1.73 8.82
CA GLU A 93 -0.70 1.81 9.64
C GLU A 93 -0.23 0.43 10.12
N TYR A 94 -1.16 -0.40 10.62
CA TYR A 94 -0.86 -1.77 11.02
C TYR A 94 -0.33 -2.61 9.85
N ARG A 95 -0.90 -2.45 8.65
CA ARG A 95 -0.38 -3.13 7.44
C ARG A 95 1.07 -2.75 7.16
N GLU A 96 1.40 -1.45 7.26
CA GLU A 96 2.75 -0.96 7.05
C GLU A 96 3.71 -1.43 8.16
N GLU A 97 3.23 -1.59 9.39
CA GLU A 97 3.98 -2.22 10.48
C GLU A 97 4.30 -3.67 10.16
N CYS A 98 3.31 -4.47 9.73
CA CYS A 98 3.55 -5.85 9.32
C CYS A 98 4.56 -5.91 8.16
N LEU A 99 4.42 -5.06 7.14
CA LEU A 99 5.40 -5.01 6.03
C LEU A 99 6.82 -4.80 6.56
N ARG A 100 7.02 -3.83 7.47
CA ARG A 100 8.34 -3.57 8.08
C ARG A 100 8.84 -4.74 8.93
N GLU A 101 7.96 -5.35 9.72
CA GLU A 101 8.28 -6.50 10.58
C GLU A 101 8.80 -7.69 9.76
N TYR A 102 8.17 -7.98 8.63
CA TYR A 102 8.60 -9.02 7.69
C TYR A 102 9.70 -8.55 6.71
N ALA A 103 10.35 -7.43 7.03
CA ALA A 103 11.48 -6.85 6.30
C ALA A 103 11.18 -6.48 4.83
N PHE A 104 9.92 -6.13 4.53
CA PHE A 104 9.53 -5.45 3.29
C PHE A 104 9.64 -3.94 3.50
N ARG A 105 10.54 -3.29 2.75
CA ARG A 105 10.83 -1.86 2.92
C ARG A 105 10.05 -0.95 1.97
N ASP A 106 9.91 -1.35 0.72
CA ASP A 106 9.20 -0.58 -0.30
C ASP A 106 8.56 -1.53 -1.30
N THR A 107 7.28 -1.81 -1.13
CA THR A 107 6.55 -2.76 -1.98
C THR A 107 6.36 -2.25 -3.42
N TYR A 108 6.50 -0.95 -3.67
CA TYR A 108 6.20 -0.31 -4.96
C TYR A 108 7.43 0.34 -5.61
N PHE A 109 8.64 -0.05 -5.18
CA PHE A 109 9.87 0.55 -5.68
C PHE A 109 9.98 0.48 -7.21
N GLN A 110 9.67 -0.68 -7.78
CA GLN A 110 9.75 -0.93 -9.23
C GLN A 110 8.76 -0.08 -10.02
N GLU A 111 7.50 -0.08 -9.58
CA GLU A 111 6.43 0.66 -10.23
C GLU A 111 6.70 2.16 -10.15
N LYS A 112 7.08 2.67 -8.97
CA LYS A 112 7.47 4.08 -8.80
C LYS A 112 8.64 4.45 -9.70
N GLN A 113 9.68 3.61 -9.79
CA GLN A 113 10.82 3.89 -10.66
C GLN A 113 10.40 3.98 -12.13
N ARG A 114 9.59 3.03 -12.60
CA ARG A 114 9.09 3.01 -13.98
C ARG A 114 8.20 4.22 -14.28
N GLU A 115 7.26 4.53 -13.40
CA GLU A 115 6.34 5.66 -13.55
C GLU A 115 7.09 7.00 -13.52
N ASN A 116 8.06 7.15 -12.61
CA ASN A 116 8.89 8.35 -12.55
C ASN A 116 9.75 8.51 -13.81
N GLN A 117 10.33 7.44 -14.35
CA GLN A 117 11.10 7.50 -15.59
C GLN A 117 10.22 7.89 -16.78
N ALA A 118 9.02 7.31 -16.89
CA ALA A 118 8.07 7.67 -17.94
C ALA A 118 7.61 9.14 -17.81
N ALA A 119 7.27 9.58 -16.60
CA ALA A 119 6.86 10.95 -16.32
C ALA A 119 7.98 11.96 -16.64
N LEU A 120 9.22 11.67 -16.24
CA LEU A 120 10.37 12.51 -16.57
C LEU A 120 10.62 12.57 -18.08
N GLY A 121 10.41 11.48 -18.80
CA GLY A 121 10.51 11.43 -20.26
C GLY A 121 9.47 12.32 -20.96
N ALA A 122 8.24 12.37 -20.44
CA ALA A 122 7.15 13.18 -21.00
C ALA A 122 7.15 14.65 -20.52
N LEU A 123 7.90 14.97 -19.46
CA LEU A 123 7.84 16.27 -18.79
C LEU A 123 8.20 17.44 -19.71
N GLY A 124 9.22 17.29 -20.56
CA GLY A 124 9.66 18.36 -21.46
C GLY A 124 8.58 18.75 -22.46
N ASP A 125 7.96 17.75 -23.08
CA ASP A 125 6.89 17.96 -24.07
C ASP A 125 5.65 18.57 -23.41
N LEU A 126 5.28 18.09 -22.22
CA LEU A 126 4.16 18.66 -21.44
C LEU A 126 4.40 20.13 -21.09
N LEU A 127 5.61 20.49 -20.65
CA LEU A 127 5.94 21.88 -20.34
C LEU A 127 5.91 22.77 -21.59
N ALA A 128 6.40 22.26 -22.72
CA ALA A 128 6.35 22.99 -23.99
C ALA A 128 4.90 23.20 -24.46
N GLU A 129 4.02 22.22 -24.28
CA GLU A 129 2.58 22.36 -24.55
C GLU A 129 1.97 23.45 -23.68
N LEU A 130 2.19 23.39 -22.35
CA LEU A 130 1.69 24.37 -21.39
C LEU A 130 2.16 25.81 -21.67
N ASP A 131 3.41 25.98 -22.11
CA ASP A 131 3.96 27.29 -22.43
C ASP A 131 3.37 27.89 -23.71
N ASN A 132 2.80 27.06 -24.60
CA ASN A 132 2.14 27.49 -25.83
C ASN A 132 0.62 27.67 -25.68
N MET A 133 0.04 27.40 -24.50
CA MET A 133 -1.40 27.60 -24.23
C MET A 133 -1.70 29.09 -23.95
N ASP A 134 -2.82 29.57 -24.50
CA ASP A 134 -3.31 30.94 -24.24
C ASP A 134 -3.88 31.07 -22.82
N GLY A 135 -3.98 32.31 -22.32
CA GLY A 135 -4.18 32.61 -20.88
C GLY A 135 -5.40 31.99 -20.19
N ASP A 136 -6.51 31.77 -20.92
CA ASP A 136 -7.72 31.15 -20.35
C ASP A 136 -7.58 29.61 -20.24
N GLU A 137 -6.77 28.98 -21.09
CA GLU A 137 -6.49 27.55 -21.04
C GLU A 137 -5.40 27.23 -20.00
N ARG A 138 -4.46 28.16 -19.76
CA ARG A 138 -3.35 28.02 -18.79
C ARG A 138 -3.79 28.07 -17.32
N THR A 139 -4.96 28.62 -17.00
CA THR A 139 -5.42 28.82 -15.60
C THR A 139 -6.21 27.61 -15.05
N LEU A 140 -6.59 26.67 -15.91
CA LEU A 140 -7.42 25.50 -15.58
C LEU A 140 -6.66 24.15 -15.59
N ALA A 141 -5.40 24.15 -16.01
CA ALA A 141 -4.47 23.00 -15.96
C ALA A 141 -3.63 23.03 -14.68
#